data_AF-A0A432MPJ7-F1
#
_entry.id   AF-A0A432MPJ7-F1
#
_cell.length_a   1.000
_cell.length_b   1.000
_cell.length_c   1.000
_cell.angle_alpha   90.00
_cell.angle_beta   90.00
_cell.angle_gamma   90.00
#
_symmetry.space_group_name_H-M   'P 1'
#
loop_
_entity.id
_entity.type
_entity.pdbx_description
1 polymer ?
#
loop_
_entity_poly.entity_id
_entity_poly.type
_entity_poly.pdbx_seq_one_letter_code
_entity_poly.pdbx_strand_id
1 'polypeptide(L)'
;MFAETPSGDRIDLIRIDRWDFNWQLQYMLERPVFLPAGSVVKAVAHYDNTAENPNQPVSPPVDVHFGDWTTDEMCFGFFAATKAGQDLTRGDPDDLHLLFRNQLRDASERLEQERRSRGTIAEDAGEAGRE
;
A
#
# COMPACT_ATOMS: atom_id res chain seq x y z
N MET A 1 2.98 7.91 2.98
CA MET A 1 3.34 7.02 1.86
C MET A 1 4.82 7.20 1.53
N PHE A 2 5.51 6.10 1.26
CA PHE A 2 6.90 6.09 0.83
C PHE A 2 7.12 4.93 -0.15
N ALA A 3 8.20 4.97 -0.92
CA ALA A 3 8.63 3.86 -1.76
C ALA A 3 9.92 3.25 -1.20
N GLU A 4 10.05 1.94 -1.27
CA GLU A 4 11.31 1.23 -1.10
C GLU A 4 11.82 0.79 -2.48
N THR A 5 13.06 1.14 -2.81
CA THR A 5 13.68 0.75 -4.07
C THR A 5 14.18 -0.70 -4.02
N PRO A 6 14.50 -1.33 -5.15
CA PRO A 6 15.15 -2.64 -5.17
C PRO A 6 16.51 -2.67 -4.45
N SER A 7 17.20 -1.53 -4.32
CA SER A 7 18.45 -1.40 -3.56
C SER A 7 18.22 -1.32 -2.04
N GLY A 8 16.97 -1.18 -1.59
CA GLY A 8 16.59 -1.01 -0.18
C GLY A 8 16.53 0.44 0.28
N ASP A 9 16.71 1.42 -0.64
CA ASP A 9 16.62 2.83 -0.31
C ASP A 9 15.17 3.25 -0.14
N ARG A 10 14.91 4.14 0.81
CA ARG A 10 13.60 4.73 1.04
C ARG A 10 13.48 6.09 0.35
N ILE A 11 12.40 6.26 -0.40
CA ILE A 11 12.01 7.53 -1.02
C ILE A 11 10.70 7.99 -0.39
N ASP A 12 10.74 9.12 0.34
CA ASP A 12 9.54 9.69 0.93
C ASP A 12 8.68 10.37 -0.13
N LEU A 13 7.37 10.07 -0.13
CA LEU A 13 6.41 10.63 -1.10
C LEU A 13 5.49 11.65 -0.45
N ILE A 14 4.84 11.26 0.65
CA ILE A 14 3.97 12.16 1.42
C ILE A 14 3.89 11.71 2.88
N ARG A 15 3.97 12.68 3.80
CA ARG A 15 3.74 12.48 5.23
C ARG A 15 2.85 13.62 5.75
N ILE A 16 1.74 13.25 6.38
CA ILE A 16 0.85 14.19 7.06
C ILE A 16 0.69 13.66 8.48
N ASP A 17 1.38 14.29 9.44
CA ASP A 17 1.44 13.77 10.82
C ASP A 17 0.08 13.91 11.55
N ARG A 18 -0.70 14.94 11.20
CA ARG A 18 -2.04 15.21 11.73
C ARG A 18 -3.04 15.30 10.59
N TRP A 19 -3.30 14.17 9.96
CA TRP A 19 -4.28 14.08 8.88
C TRP A 19 -5.69 14.29 9.43
N ASP A 20 -6.52 14.99 8.66
CA ASP A 20 -7.93 15.22 8.94
C ASP A 20 -8.76 14.59 7.82
N PHE A 21 -9.84 13.87 8.19
CA PHE A 21 -10.70 13.19 7.22
C PHE A 21 -11.32 14.12 6.18
N ASN A 22 -11.45 15.41 6.49
CA ASN A 22 -11.95 16.41 5.57
C ASN A 22 -10.91 16.86 4.53
N TRP A 23 -9.64 16.45 4.65
CA TRP A 23 -8.55 16.81 3.73
C TRP A 23 -8.29 15.76 2.65
N GLN A 24 -9.34 15.38 1.93
CA GLN A 24 -9.27 14.42 0.82
C GLN A 24 -8.81 15.11 -0.49
N LEU A 25 -7.64 15.72 -0.44
CA LEU A 25 -7.07 16.49 -1.53
C LEU A 25 -6.05 15.67 -2.34
N GLN A 26 -5.90 16.03 -3.61
CA GLN A 26 -4.75 15.60 -4.40
C GLN A 26 -3.55 16.51 -4.10
N TYR A 27 -2.49 15.93 -3.56
CA TYR A 27 -1.21 16.62 -3.36
C TYR A 27 -0.27 16.32 -4.52
N MET A 28 0.32 17.37 -5.11
CA MET A 28 1.32 17.22 -6.16
C MET A 28 2.73 17.31 -5.59
N LEU A 29 3.62 16.46 -6.08
CA LEU A 29 5.05 16.56 -5.77
C LEU A 29 5.61 17.85 -6.39
N GLU A 30 6.46 18.56 -5.66
CA GLU A 30 7.14 19.76 -6.17
C GLU A 30 7.98 19.45 -7.41
N ARG A 31 8.61 18.27 -7.42
CA ARG A 31 9.36 17.72 -8.56
C ARG A 31 8.98 16.26 -8.76
N PRO A 32 8.91 15.77 -10.02
CA PRO A 32 8.71 14.35 -10.28
C PRO A 32 9.77 13.51 -9.57
N VAL A 33 9.33 12.44 -8.93
CA VAL A 33 10.19 11.46 -8.28
C VAL A 33 10.34 10.25 -9.20
N PHE A 34 11.59 9.88 -9.51
CA PHE A 34 11.85 8.68 -10.27
C PHE A 34 11.78 7.46 -9.36
N LEU A 35 10.97 6.47 -9.74
CA LEU A 35 10.88 5.18 -9.07
C LEU A 35 11.52 4.11 -9.96
N PRO A 36 12.65 3.51 -9.56
CA PRO A 36 13.23 2.38 -10.27
C PRO A 36 12.23 1.23 -10.40
N ALA A 37 12.30 0.48 -11.50
CA ALA A 37 11.47 -0.71 -11.70
C ALA A 37 11.67 -1.70 -10.55
N GLY A 38 10.56 -2.21 -9.99
CA GLY A 38 10.58 -3.08 -8.81
C GLY A 38 10.50 -2.36 -7.47
N SER A 39 10.42 -1.02 -7.45
CA SER A 39 10.12 -0.28 -6.22
C SER A 39 8.74 -0.66 -5.66
N VAL A 40 8.61 -0.71 -4.35
CA VAL A 40 7.35 -1.00 -3.64
C VAL A 40 6.85 0.26 -2.95
N VAL A 41 5.69 0.76 -3.37
CA VAL A 41 5.02 1.90 -2.72
C VAL A 41 4.21 1.38 -1.53
N LYS A 42 4.44 1.95 -0.35
CA LYS A 42 3.75 1.61 0.90
C LYS A 42 2.97 2.81 1.42
N ALA A 43 1.69 2.58 1.72
CA ALA A 43 0.84 3.50 2.46
C ALA A 43 0.68 2.99 3.90
N VAL A 44 0.83 3.88 4.87
CA VAL A 44 0.67 3.58 6.30
C VAL A 44 -0.26 4.64 6.86
N ALA A 45 -1.30 4.19 7.57
CA ALA A 45 -2.27 5.02 8.26
C ALA A 45 -2.33 4.58 9.73
N HIS A 46 -2.64 5.53 10.61
CA HIS A 46 -2.84 5.30 12.04
C HIS A 46 -4.25 5.74 12.40
N TYR A 47 -4.97 4.88 13.12
CA TYR A 47 -6.34 5.12 13.55
C TYR A 47 -6.38 5.35 15.05
N ASP A 48 -7.24 6.27 15.50
CA ASP A 48 -7.46 6.57 16.92
C ASP A 48 -8.90 6.20 17.32
N ASN A 49 -9.06 4.99 17.85
CA ASN A 49 -10.33 4.46 18.33
C ASN A 49 -10.53 4.69 19.85
N THR A 50 -9.78 5.62 20.46
CA THR A 50 -9.89 5.91 21.91
C THR A 50 -11.22 6.60 22.25
N ALA A 51 -11.65 6.51 23.52
CA ALA A 51 -12.86 7.18 24.00
C ALA A 51 -12.66 8.70 24.11
N GLU A 52 -11.40 9.15 24.17
CA GLU A 52 -11.00 10.54 24.27
C GLU A 52 -10.96 11.26 22.91
N ASN A 53 -10.97 10.53 21.80
CA ASN A 53 -11.03 11.11 20.47
C ASN A 53 -12.38 11.85 20.28
N PRO A 54 -12.41 13.18 20.12
CA PRO A 54 -13.66 13.94 19.97
C PRO A 54 -14.42 13.57 18.68
N ASN A 55 -13.76 12.92 17.73
CA ASN A 55 -14.35 12.45 16.48
C ASN A 55 -14.82 10.98 16.55
N GLN A 56 -14.72 10.31 17.71
CA GLN A 56 -15.22 8.95 17.89
C GLN A 56 -16.77 8.93 17.83
N PRO A 57 -17.39 8.35 16.77
CA PRO A 57 -18.85 8.38 16.63
C PRO A 57 -19.58 7.45 17.62
N VAL A 58 -18.90 6.46 18.22
CA VAL A 58 -19.52 5.42 19.06
C VAL A 58 -18.99 5.47 20.49
N SER A 59 -19.90 5.56 21.46
CA SER A 59 -19.57 5.54 22.89
C SER A 59 -20.38 4.46 23.64
N PRO A 60 -19.73 3.47 24.27
CA PRO A 60 -18.27 3.26 24.34
C PRO A 60 -17.67 2.80 23.00
N PRO A 61 -16.35 2.97 22.77
CA PRO A 61 -15.69 2.48 21.56
C PRO A 61 -15.90 0.98 21.35
N VAL A 62 -16.06 0.59 20.08
CA VAL A 62 -16.19 -0.80 19.64
C VAL A 62 -15.10 -1.12 18.62
N ASP A 63 -14.86 -2.41 18.37
CA ASP A 63 -13.95 -2.81 17.30
C ASP A 63 -14.48 -2.32 15.96
N VAL A 64 -13.61 -1.67 15.19
CA VAL A 64 -13.93 -1.15 13.85
C VAL A 64 -13.18 -1.97 12.80
N HIS A 65 -13.86 -2.29 11.71
CA HIS A 65 -13.33 -3.10 10.62
C HIS A 65 -13.40 -2.33 9.31
N PHE A 66 -12.72 -2.86 8.29
CA PHE A 66 -12.85 -2.33 6.94
C PHE A 66 -14.28 -2.57 6.41
N GLY A 67 -14.89 -1.54 5.84
CA GLY A 67 -16.22 -1.61 5.26
C GLY A 67 -16.67 -0.30 4.64
N ASP A 68 -17.87 -0.30 4.07
CA ASP A 68 -18.40 0.80 3.24
C ASP A 68 -19.28 1.79 4.02
N TRP A 69 -19.59 1.49 5.29
CA TRP A 69 -20.45 2.34 6.10
C TRP A 69 -19.66 3.44 6.79
N THR A 70 -20.34 4.52 7.18
CA THR A 70 -19.72 5.66 7.88
C THR A 70 -19.18 5.30 9.28
N THR A 71 -19.51 4.12 9.78
CA THR A 71 -19.02 3.55 11.04
C THR A 71 -17.89 2.55 10.84
N ASP A 72 -17.55 2.25 9.58
CA ASP A 72 -16.45 1.38 9.22
C ASP A 72 -15.20 2.22 8.88
N GLU A 73 -14.04 1.56 8.85
CA GLU A 73 -12.77 2.20 8.50
C GLU A 73 -12.37 1.97 7.05
N MET A 74 -11.62 2.91 6.48
CA MET A 74 -11.04 2.81 5.16
C MET A 74 -9.66 3.46 5.11
N CYS A 75 -8.73 2.85 4.39
CA CYS A 75 -7.47 3.50 4.01
C CYS A 75 -7.16 3.21 2.55
N PHE A 76 -7.26 4.24 1.72
CA PHE A 76 -6.87 4.19 0.32
C PHE A 76 -5.69 5.13 0.07
N GLY A 77 -4.65 4.60 -0.58
CA GLY A 77 -3.53 5.39 -1.08
C GLY A 77 -3.58 5.46 -2.60
N PHE A 78 -3.88 6.65 -3.13
CA PHE A 78 -3.84 6.91 -4.57
C PHE A 78 -2.53 7.59 -4.95
N PHE A 79 -1.95 7.21 -6.08
CA PHE A 79 -0.83 7.92 -6.69
C PHE A 79 -0.98 7.91 -8.21
N ALA A 80 -0.46 8.95 -8.85
CA ALA A 80 -0.33 9.02 -10.30
C ALA A 80 1.11 8.70 -10.69
N ALA A 81 1.29 7.98 -11.80
CA ALA A 81 2.59 7.64 -12.34
C ALA A 81 2.59 7.77 -13.87
N THR A 82 3.77 8.05 -14.41
CA THR A 82 4.05 7.99 -15.84
C THR A 82 5.22 7.04 -16.08
N LYS A 83 5.28 6.40 -17.25
CA LYS A 83 6.42 5.57 -17.61
C LYS A 83 7.59 6.48 -17.97
N ALA A 84 8.73 6.29 -17.29
CA ALA A 84 9.90 7.10 -17.55
C ALA A 84 10.38 6.96 -19.00
N GLY A 85 10.66 8.10 -19.64
CA GLY A 85 11.13 8.15 -21.02
C GLY A 85 10.05 7.92 -22.09
N GLN A 86 8.78 7.74 -21.71
CA GLN A 86 7.67 7.59 -22.64
C GLN A 86 7.17 8.95 -23.12
N ASP A 87 7.00 9.08 -24.43
CA ASP A 87 6.41 10.26 -25.08
C ASP A 87 5.24 9.84 -25.98
N LEU A 88 4.04 9.87 -25.42
CA LEU A 88 2.81 9.51 -26.13
C LEU A 88 2.52 10.44 -27.32
N THR A 89 3.08 11.66 -27.34
CA THR A 89 2.88 12.60 -28.45
C THR A 89 3.66 12.20 -29.70
N ARG A 90 4.66 11.32 -29.54
CA ARG A 90 5.48 10.77 -30.62
C ARG A 90 5.01 9.40 -31.10
N GLY A 91 3.89 8.90 -30.56
CA GLY A 91 3.33 7.60 -30.91
C GLY A 91 3.94 6.43 -30.14
N ASP A 92 4.63 6.69 -29.02
CA ASP A 92 5.02 5.63 -28.10
C ASP A 92 3.77 4.87 -27.62
N PRO A 93 3.85 3.54 -27.47
CA PRO A 93 2.71 2.75 -27.01
C PRO A 93 2.33 3.12 -25.56
N ASP A 94 1.04 3.29 -25.30
CA ASP A 94 0.51 3.41 -23.93
C ASP A 94 0.42 2.02 -23.29
N ASP A 95 1.51 1.61 -22.63
CA ASP A 95 1.67 0.28 -22.05
C ASP A 95 1.89 0.27 -20.53
N LEU A 96 1.75 1.43 -19.85
CA LEU A 96 1.96 1.53 -18.41
C LEU A 96 0.99 0.63 -17.62
N HIS A 97 -0.26 0.55 -18.07
CA HIS A 97 -1.27 -0.33 -17.47
C HIS A 97 -0.91 -1.82 -17.59
N LEU A 98 -0.25 -2.23 -18.67
CA LEU A 98 0.22 -3.61 -18.85
C LEU A 98 1.38 -3.91 -17.89
N LEU A 99 2.28 -2.95 -17.70
CA LEU A 99 3.37 -3.07 -16.74
C LEU A 99 2.84 -3.28 -15.33
N PHE A 100 1.89 -2.46 -14.87
CA PHE A 100 1.27 -2.65 -13.56
C PHE A 100 0.52 -3.97 -13.44
N ARG A 101 -0.25 -4.36 -14.46
CA ARG A 101 -0.97 -5.65 -14.46
C ARG A 101 -0.01 -6.83 -14.31
N ASN A 102 1.09 -6.82 -15.05
CA ASN A 102 2.10 -7.87 -14.96
C ASN A 102 2.78 -7.87 -13.58
N GLN A 103 3.19 -6.69 -13.08
CA GLN A 103 3.81 -6.58 -11.75
C GLN A 103 2.89 -7.07 -10.62
N LEU A 104 1.59 -6.76 -10.67
CA LEU A 104 0.62 -7.22 -9.69
C LEU A 104 0.43 -8.74 -9.74
N ARG A 105 0.34 -9.32 -10.94
CA ARG A 105 0.31 -10.79 -11.11
C ARG A 105 1.56 -11.43 -10.51
N ASP A 106 2.74 -10.94 -10.90
CA ASP A 106 4.02 -11.49 -10.47
C ASP A 106 4.23 -11.29 -8.94
N ALA A 107 3.67 -10.23 -8.35
CA ALA A 107 3.65 -10.02 -6.90
C ALA A 107 2.70 -11.01 -6.20
N SER A 108 1.50 -11.25 -6.75
CA SER A 108 0.55 -12.23 -6.22
C SER A 108 1.15 -13.64 -6.21
N GLU A 109 1.76 -14.05 -7.31
CA GLU A 109 2.41 -15.37 -7.42
C GLU A 109 3.55 -15.54 -6.41
N ARG A 110 4.36 -14.50 -6.18
CA ARG A 110 5.41 -14.51 -5.17
C ARG A 110 4.85 -14.63 -3.76
N LEU A 111 3.84 -13.83 -3.41
CA LEU A 111 3.19 -13.89 -2.09
C LEU A 111 2.55 -15.27 -1.85
N GLU A 112 1.94 -15.87 -2.86
CA GLU A 112 1.39 -17.23 -2.76
C GLU A 112 2.47 -18.28 -2.53
N GLN A 113 3.61 -18.19 -3.23
CA GLN A 113 4.75 -19.08 -3.03
C GLN A 113 5.36 -18.92 -1.63
N GLU A 114 5.51 -17.68 -1.15
CA GLU A 114 5.95 -17.37 0.21
C GLU A 114 4.97 -17.92 1.26
N ARG A 115 3.67 -17.79 1.02
CA ARG A 115 2.64 -18.33 1.92
C ARG A 115 2.67 -19.86 1.96
N ARG A 116 2.82 -20.52 0.80
CA ARG A 116 2.94 -21.98 0.71
C ARG A 116 4.20 -22.48 1.42
N SER A 117 5.36 -21.87 1.15
CA SER A 117 6.61 -22.25 1.82
C SER A 117 6.59 -22.02 3.32
N ARG A 118 6.02 -20.91 3.81
CA ARG A 118 5.79 -20.69 5.25
C ARG A 118 4.84 -21.71 5.87
N GLY A 119 3.80 -22.14 5.13
CA GLY A 119 2.88 -23.19 5.57
C GLY A 119 3.57 -24.55 5.72
N THR A 120 4.38 -24.95 4.73
CA THR A 120 5.16 -26.20 4.77
C THR A 120 6.16 -26.22 5.93
N ILE A 121 6.87 -25.11 6.18
CA ILE A 121 7.80 -25.02 7.32
C ILE A 121 7.07 -25.17 8.66
N ALA A 122 5.86 -24.62 8.79
CA ALA A 122 5.06 -24.74 10.00
C ALA A 122 4.49 -26.16 10.22
N GLU A 123 4.15 -26.87 9.14
CA GLU A 123 3.72 -28.27 9.18
C GLU A 123 4.88 -29.21 9.59
N ASP A 124 6.04 -29.06 8.96
CA ASP A 124 7.25 -29.85 9.28
C ASP A 124 7.71 -29.64 10.73
N ALA A 125 7.63 -28.40 11.25
CA ALA A 125 7.95 -28.09 12.65
C ALA A 125 6.93 -28.68 13.65
N GLY A 126 5.68 -28.89 13.23
CA GLY A 126 4.64 -29.52 14.03
C GLY A 126 4.74 -31.04 14.10
N GLU A 127 5.27 -31.68 13.05
CA GLU A 127 5.54 -33.13 13.02
C GLU A 127 6.81 -33.50 13.81
N ALA A 128 7.88 -32.71 13.73
CA ALA A 128 9.13 -32.96 14.45
C ALA A 128 9.03 -32.83 15.98
N GLY A 129 7.94 -32.26 16.51
CA GLY A 129 7.68 -32.10 17.95
C GLY A 129 6.84 -33.21 18.59
N ARG A 130 6.53 -34.28 17.84
CA ARG A 130 5.66 -35.40 18.29
C ARG A 130 6.38 -36.75 18.46
N GLU A 131 7.70 -36.79 18.35
CA GLU A 131 8.54 -37.97 18.65
C GLU A 131 9.13 -37.96 20.06
#